data_AF-A0A4R2QT06-F1
#
_entry.id   AF-A0A4R2QT06-F1
#
_cell.length_a   1.000
_cell.length_b   1.000
_cell.length_c   1.000
_cell.angle_alpha   90.00
_cell.angle_beta   90.00
_cell.angle_gamma   90.00
#
_symmetry.space_group_name_H-M   'P 1'
#
loop_
_entity.id
_entity.type
_entity.pdbx_description
1 polymer ?
#
loop_
_entity_poly.entity_id
_entity_poly.type
_entity_poly.pdbx_seq_one_letter_code
_entity_poly.pdbx_strand_id
1 'polypeptide(L)' 'MASLFGKLARLASSPQGRMLLRKAKDMANDPRKRQQAKDALDKVRKKYGNGGDTGQSNPPQPRG' A
#
# COMPACT_ATOMS: atom_id res chain seq x y z
N MET A 1 -16.49 -9.42 21.18
CA MET A 1 -16.01 -8.37 20.25
C MET A 1 -16.15 -6.94 20.82
N ALA A 2 -17.26 -6.55 21.46
CA ALA A 2 -17.48 -5.16 21.94
C ALA A 2 -16.37 -4.59 22.87
N SER A 3 -15.74 -5.41 23.72
CA SER A 3 -14.72 -4.92 24.68
C SER A 3 -13.39 -4.52 24.02
N LEU A 4 -12.98 -5.20 22.94
CA LEU A 4 -11.74 -4.87 22.21
C LEU A 4 -11.93 -3.61 21.35
N PHE A 5 -13.08 -3.47 20.68
CA PHE A 5 -13.45 -2.24 19.98
C PHE A 5 -13.60 -1.06 20.94
N GLY A 6 -14.13 -1.29 22.16
CA GLY A 6 -14.21 -0.26 23.21
C GLY A 6 -12.83 0.21 23.68
N LYS A 7 -11.85 -0.71 23.85
CA LYS A 7 -10.46 -0.36 24.18
C LYS A 7 -9.76 0.36 23.03
N LEU A 8 -9.99 -0.05 21.77
CA LEU A 8 -9.46 0.66 20.60
C LEU A 8 -10.08 2.05 20.46
N ALA A 9 -11.38 2.20 20.70
CA ALA A 9 -12.06 3.49 20.68
C ALA A 9 -11.57 4.41 21.80
N ARG A 10 -11.30 3.86 22.99
CA ARG A 10 -10.70 4.58 24.12
C ARG A 10 -9.23 4.95 23.86
N LEU A 11 -8.50 4.11 23.15
CA LEU A 11 -7.12 4.39 22.70
C LEU A 11 -7.10 5.42 21.56
N ALA A 12 -8.01 5.34 20.59
CA ALA A 12 -8.15 6.30 19.50
C ALA A 12 -8.64 7.67 19.98
N SER A 13 -9.48 7.70 21.02
CA SER A 13 -9.90 8.93 21.71
C SER A 13 -8.89 9.43 22.75
N SER A 14 -7.84 8.64 23.05
CA SER A 14 -6.75 9.10 23.91
C SER A 14 -5.89 10.17 23.21
N PRO A 15 -5.27 11.10 23.95
CA PRO A 15 -4.35 12.10 23.39
C PRO A 15 -3.21 11.46 22.59
N GLN A 16 -2.73 10.29 23.03
CA GLN A 16 -1.67 9.54 22.37
C GLN A 16 -2.13 8.95 21.03
N GLY A 17 -3.36 8.41 20.96
CA GLY A 17 -3.96 7.92 19.72
C GLY A 17 -4.19 9.03 18.70
N ARG A 18 -4.65 10.21 19.15
CA ARG A 18 -4.80 11.39 18.30
C ARG A 18 -3.46 11.89 17.75
N MET A 19 -2.39 11.87 18.55
CA MET A 19 -1.04 12.19 18.06
C MET A 19 -0.55 11.19 17.02
N LEU A 20 -0.79 9.90 17.23
CA LEU A 20 -0.49 8.86 16.24
C LEU A 20 -1.28 9.03 14.94
N LEU A 21 -2.59 9.31 15.04
CA LEU A 21 -3.42 9.60 13.88
C LEU A 21 -2.96 10.86 13.13
N ARG A 22 -2.59 11.92 13.86
CA ARG A 22 -2.03 13.15 13.28
C ARG A 22 -0.71 12.87 12.58
N LYS A 23 0.22 12.19 13.25
CA LYS A 23 1.51 11.80 12.68
C LYS A 23 1.33 10.90 11.45
N ALA A 24 0.38 9.96 11.48
CA ALA A 24 0.02 9.14 10.34
C ALA A 24 -0.57 9.97 9.20
N LYS A 25 -1.43 10.95 9.51
CA LYS A 25 -2.01 11.89 8.53
C LYS A 25 -0.94 12.78 7.90
N ASP A 26 0.00 13.29 8.68
CA ASP A 26 1.12 14.10 8.21
C ASP A 26 2.08 13.27 7.34
N MET A 27 2.38 12.04 7.77
CA MET A 27 3.15 11.10 6.95
C MET A 27 2.43 10.71 5.66
N ALA A 28 1.09 10.62 5.69
CA ALA A 28 0.27 10.35 4.51
C ALA A 28 0.10 11.58 3.61
N ASN A 29 0.29 12.81 4.13
CA ASN A 29 0.29 14.05 3.36
C ASN A 29 1.66 14.39 2.78
N ASP A 30 2.72 13.71 3.20
CA ASP A 30 4.05 13.87 2.63
C ASP A 30 4.08 13.33 1.17
N PRO A 31 4.33 14.20 0.17
CA PRO A 31 4.37 13.80 -1.23
C PRO A 31 5.49 12.79 -1.52
N ARG A 32 6.60 12.82 -0.77
CA ARG A 32 7.73 11.88 -0.97
C ARG A 32 7.35 10.47 -0.54
N LYS A 33 6.66 10.32 0.58
CA LYS A 33 6.16 9.02 1.05
C LYS A 33 5.08 8.45 0.15
N ARG A 34 4.19 9.30 -0.37
CA ARG A 34 3.22 8.89 -1.40
C ARG A 34 3.87 8.37 -2.66
N GLN A 35 4.93 9.03 -3.15
CA GLN A 35 5.66 8.57 -4.34
C GLN A 35 6.30 7.20 -4.10
N GLN A 36 6.98 7.00 -2.96
CA GLN A 36 7.58 5.71 -2.60
C GLN A 36 6.53 4.60 -2.47
N ALA A 37 5.39 4.89 -1.83
CA ALA A 37 4.28 3.94 -1.71
C ALA A 37 3.67 3.60 -3.07
N LYS A 38 3.51 4.58 -3.97
CA LYS A 38 3.02 4.36 -5.33
C LYS A 38 3.99 3.50 -6.14
N ASP A 39 5.30 3.77 -6.06
CA ASP A 39 6.33 2.99 -6.76
C ASP A 39 6.37 1.54 -6.24
N ALA A 40 6.28 1.34 -4.92
CA ALA A 40 6.21 0.01 -4.33
C ALA A 40 4.92 -0.72 -4.73
N LEU A 41 3.77 -0.04 -4.68
CA LEU A 41 2.49 -0.61 -5.12
C LEU A 41 2.49 -0.93 -6.61
N ASP A 42 3.11 -0.10 -7.45
CA ASP A 42 3.21 -0.34 -8.89
C ASP A 42 4.11 -1.55 -9.18
N LYS A 43 5.25 -1.67 -8.49
CA LYS A 43 6.11 -2.86 -8.56
C LYS A 43 5.38 -4.12 -8.12
N VAL A 44 4.63 -4.06 -7.02
CA VAL A 44 3.82 -5.18 -6.53
C VAL A 44 2.71 -5.50 -7.53
N ARG A 45 1.98 -4.51 -8.03
CA ARG A 45 0.94 -4.70 -9.05
C ARG A 45 1.51 -5.27 -10.35
N LYS A 46 2.70 -4.86 -10.76
CA LYS A 46 3.39 -5.39 -11.95
C LYS A 46 3.88 -6.82 -11.73
N LYS A 47 4.32 -7.15 -10.52
CA LYS A 47 4.82 -8.49 -10.17
C LYS A 47 3.71 -9.50 -9.88
N TYR A 48 2.59 -9.05 -9.32
CA TYR A 48 1.50 -9.89 -8.81
C TYR A 48 0.17 -9.70 -9.56
N GLY A 49 -0.03 -8.57 -10.24
CA GLY A 49 -1.19 -8.33 -11.10
C GLY A 49 -1.00 -8.80 -12.54
N ASN A 50 0.18 -9.34 -12.88
CA ASN A 50 0.48 -9.93 -14.18
C ASN A 50 0.26 -11.46 -14.15
N GLY A 51 -0.93 -11.84 -13.69
CA GLY A 51 -1.45 -13.20 -13.75
C GLY A 51 -2.66 -13.33 -14.70
N GLY A 52 -2.82 -12.37 -15.62
CA GLY A 52 -3.93 -12.35 -16.58
C GLY A 52 -3.54 -11.57 -17.83
N ASP A 53 -3.04 -12.31 -18.82
CA ASP A 53 -3.15 -12.08 -20.26
C ASP A 53 -3.08 -10.63 -20.77
N THR A 54 -1.91 -10.22 -21.28
CA THR A 54 -1.79 -9.52 -22.57
C THR A 54 -0.31 -9.37 -22.94
N GLY A 55 0.12 -10.20 -23.89
CA GLY A 55 1.50 -10.21 -24.37
C GLY A 55 1.90 -11.45 -25.16
N GLN A 56 0.94 -12.18 -25.73
CA GLN A 56 1.20 -13.18 -26.75
C GLN A 56 1.49 -12.48 -28.08
N SER A 57 2.72 -12.55 -28.56
CA SER A 57 3.01 -12.60 -30.01
C SER A 57 4.38 -13.28 -30.27
N ASN A 58 4.28 -14.60 -30.31
CA ASN A 58 5.06 -15.56 -31.09
C ASN A 58 6.52 -15.96 -30.75
N PRO A 59 6.88 -17.25 -31.01
CA PRO A 59 8.06 -17.96 -30.54
C PRO A 59 9.12 -18.12 -31.68
N PRO A 60 10.00 -19.15 -31.65
CA PRO A 60 11.47 -19.09 -31.52
C PRO A 60 12.30 -18.86 -32.82
N GLN A 61 13.46 -18.18 -32.66
CA GLN A 61 14.79 -18.29 -33.34
C GLN A 61 14.89 -18.35 -34.90
N PRO A 62 15.90 -17.69 -35.53
CA PRO A 62 17.17 -18.38 -35.77
C PRO A 62 18.43 -17.52 -35.59
N ARG A 63 19.55 -18.19 -35.31
CA ARG A 63 20.91 -17.64 -35.37
C ARG A 63 21.26 -17.29 -36.82
N GLY A 64 21.84 -16.10 -37.02
CA GLY A 64 22.57 -15.68 -38.20
C GLY A 64 23.81 -14.93 -37.74
#